data_AF-A0A7X0C3D3-F1
#
_entry.id   AF-A0A7X0C3D3-F1
#
_cell.length_a   1.000
_cell.length_b   1.000
_cell.length_c   1.000
_cell.angle_alpha   90.00
_cell.angle_beta   90.00
_cell.angle_gamma   90.00
#
_symmetry.space_group_name_H-M   'P 1'
#
loop_
_entity.id
_entity.type
_entity.pdbx_description
1 polymer ?
#
loop_
_entity_poly.entity_id
_entity_poly.type
_entity_poly.pdbx_seq_one_letter_code
_entity_poly.pdbx_strand_id
1 'polypeptide(L)'
;MTSLLTLPALALLLIPFHDESGAVDTRHRLSGLRTRHTLASREAWDAAHAWLRRPLRCLAVVMAAVLVVSVASELAFGLPEALALMIAASQAVLFVGGILLIGWRANKVAAQVNQPRNA
;
A
#
# COMPACT_ATOMS: atom_id res chain seq x y z
N MET A 1 -4.22 22.86 4.92
CA MET A 1 -4.62 21.79 5.89
C MET A 1 -4.47 20.36 5.36
N THR A 2 -4.30 20.16 4.05
CA THR A 2 -4.22 18.85 3.37
C THR A 2 -2.98 18.01 3.76
N SER A 3 -1.88 18.65 4.15
CA SER A 3 -0.62 17.99 4.55
C SER A 3 -0.70 17.18 5.85
N LEU A 4 -1.66 17.49 6.74
CA LEU A 4 -1.70 16.90 8.09
C LEU A 4 -2.20 15.45 8.09
N LEU A 5 -2.95 15.04 7.05
CA LEU A 5 -3.53 13.69 6.93
C LEU A 5 -2.75 12.77 5.98
N THR A 6 -1.96 13.32 5.06
CA THR A 6 -1.22 12.57 4.03
C THR A 6 0.14 12.09 4.49
N LEU A 7 0.84 12.86 5.34
CA LEU A 7 2.13 12.46 5.91
C LEU A 7 2.06 11.18 6.77
N PRO A 8 1.06 10.99 7.66
CA PRO A 8 0.91 9.75 8.40
C PRO A 8 0.63 8.54 7.49
N ALA A 9 -0.20 8.71 6.46
CA ALA A 9 -0.51 7.65 5.50
C ALA A 9 0.73 7.25 4.68
N LEU A 10 1.56 8.22 4.29
CA LEU A 10 2.83 7.96 3.61
C LEU A 10 3.81 7.22 4.52
N ALA A 11 3.91 7.64 5.79
CA ALA A 11 4.74 6.96 6.79
C ALA A 11 4.32 5.49 6.97
N LEU A 12 3.02 5.22 7.04
CA LEU A 12 2.49 3.85 7.11
C LEU A 12 2.84 2.99 5.88
N LEU A 13 2.92 3.57 4.69
CA LEU A 13 3.39 2.86 3.49
C LEU A 13 4.88 2.53 3.55
N LEU A 14 5.68 3.29 4.30
CA LEU A 14 7.13 3.13 4.37
C LEU A 14 7.57 2.14 5.46
N ILE A 15 6.76 1.94 6.51
CA ILE A 15 7.04 0.98 7.61
C ILE A 15 7.38 -0.44 7.11
N PRO A 16 6.66 -1.05 6.14
CA PRO A 16 6.94 -2.40 5.67
C PRO A 16 8.30 -2.54 4.97
N PHE A 17 8.94 -1.44 4.59
CA PHE A 17 10.23 -1.44 3.90
C PHE A 17 11.43 -1.28 4.85
N HIS A 18 11.19 -1.12 6.15
CA HIS A 18 12.27 -0.93 7.13
C HIS A 18 12.82 -2.22 7.74
N ASP A 19 12.13 -3.35 7.55
CA ASP A 19 12.62 -4.66 8.00
C ASP A 19 13.09 -5.52 6.81
N GLU A 20 14.29 -5.20 6.32
CA GLU A 20 14.99 -6.00 5.31
C GLU A 20 15.78 -7.18 5.92
N SER A 21 15.80 -7.30 7.26
CA SER A 21 16.71 -8.21 7.97
C SER A 21 16.34 -9.70 7.84
N GLY A 22 15.07 -10.01 7.53
CA GLY A 22 14.57 -11.39 7.47
C GLY A 22 14.64 -12.15 8.81
N ALA A 23 15.05 -11.49 9.90
CA ALA A 23 15.30 -12.10 11.20
C ALA A 23 14.01 -12.42 11.97
N VAL A 24 12.89 -11.80 11.57
CA VAL A 24 11.58 -11.98 12.22
C VAL A 24 10.70 -12.87 11.35
N ASP A 25 10.14 -13.92 11.94
CA ASP A 25 9.09 -14.73 11.31
C ASP A 25 7.84 -13.88 11.08
N THR A 26 7.81 -13.26 9.90
CA THR A 26 6.81 -12.24 9.53
C THR A 26 5.40 -12.80 9.47
N ARG A 27 5.24 -14.12 9.30
CA ARG A 27 3.95 -14.79 9.21
C ARG A 27 3.15 -14.71 10.52
N HIS A 28 3.83 -14.88 11.65
CA HIS A 28 3.20 -14.90 12.98
C HIS A 28 3.40 -13.62 13.78
N ARG A 29 4.48 -12.85 13.54
CA ARG A 29 4.83 -11.67 14.35
C ARG A 29 4.63 -10.31 13.68
N LEU A 30 4.55 -10.23 12.34
CA LEU A 30 4.37 -8.95 11.63
C LEU A 30 2.97 -8.80 11.03
N SER A 31 2.59 -7.54 10.81
CA SER A 31 1.42 -7.17 10.02
C SER A 31 1.64 -7.56 8.55
N GLY A 32 0.66 -8.23 7.96
CA GLY A 32 0.75 -8.75 6.60
C GLY A 32 -0.63 -9.11 6.06
N LEU A 33 -0.72 -9.40 4.76
CA LEU A 33 -1.98 -9.74 4.13
C LEU A 33 -2.44 -11.13 4.61
N ARG A 34 -3.33 -11.17 5.60
CA ARG A 34 -3.89 -12.42 6.15
C ARG A 34 -5.21 -12.75 5.47
N THR A 35 -5.16 -13.79 4.65
CA THR A 35 -6.30 -14.34 3.91
C THR A 35 -6.26 -15.85 4.04
N ARG A 36 -7.38 -16.51 3.72
CA ARG A 36 -7.42 -17.98 3.67
C ARG A 36 -6.32 -18.59 2.79
N HIS A 37 -5.92 -17.89 1.72
CA HIS A 37 -4.91 -18.38 0.78
C HIS A 37 -3.48 -18.10 1.25
N THR A 38 -3.21 -16.90 1.79
CA THR A 38 -1.86 -16.60 2.32
C THR A 38 -1.54 -17.38 3.59
N LEU A 39 -2.54 -17.86 4.32
CA LEU A 39 -2.33 -18.71 5.49
C LEU A 39 -2.26 -20.21 5.15
N ALA A 40 -2.63 -20.63 3.95
CA ALA A 40 -2.66 -22.04 3.56
C ALA A 40 -1.27 -22.69 3.44
N SER A 41 -0.26 -21.94 2.99
CA SER A 41 1.11 -22.42 2.86
C SER A 41 2.12 -21.28 3.07
N ARG A 42 3.34 -21.63 3.47
CA ARG A 42 4.44 -20.64 3.60
C ARG A 42 4.83 -20.08 2.22
N GLU A 43 4.82 -20.92 1.20
CA GLU A 43 5.08 -20.52 -0.18
C GLU A 43 4.05 -19.49 -0.68
N ALA A 44 2.76 -19.67 -0.38
CA ALA A 44 1.73 -18.69 -0.74
C ALA A 44 1.86 -17.37 0.04
N TRP A 45 2.31 -17.42 1.30
CA TRP A 45 2.64 -16.22 2.08
C TRP A 45 3.78 -15.43 1.43
N ASP A 46 4.89 -16.11 1.14
CA ASP A 46 6.10 -15.49 0.60
C ASP A 46 5.86 -14.94 -0.81
N ALA A 47 5.16 -15.69 -1.68
CA ALA A 47 4.83 -15.25 -3.03
C ALA A 47 3.93 -14.00 -3.03
N ALA A 48 2.91 -13.96 -2.17
CA ALA A 48 2.04 -12.80 -2.04
C ALA A 48 2.81 -11.56 -1.55
N HIS A 49 3.65 -11.71 -0.53
CA HIS A 49 4.41 -10.59 0.04
C HIS A 49 5.57 -10.14 -0.87
N ALA A 50 6.21 -11.06 -1.60
CA ALA A 50 7.19 -10.72 -2.63
C ALA A 50 6.54 -9.88 -3.73
N TRP A 51 5.35 -10.30 -4.20
CA TRP A 51 4.59 -9.54 -5.20
C TRP A 51 4.14 -8.18 -4.66
N LEU A 52 3.71 -8.09 -3.40
CA LEU A 52 3.18 -6.87 -2.76
C LEU A 52 4.19 -5.71 -2.68
N ARG A 53 5.49 -6.00 -2.56
CA ARG A 53 6.56 -4.99 -2.38
C ARG A 53 6.58 -3.95 -3.50
N ARG A 54 6.62 -4.40 -4.75
CA ARG A 54 6.72 -3.51 -5.92
C ARG A 54 5.52 -2.57 -6.10
N PRO A 55 4.26 -3.05 -6.10
CA PRO A 55 3.09 -2.19 -6.24
C PRO A 55 2.88 -1.27 -5.04
N LEU A 56 3.17 -1.70 -3.80
CA LEU A 56 3.14 -0.79 -2.65
C LEU A 56 4.19 0.31 -2.76
N ARG A 57 5.41 -0.02 -3.21
CA ARG A 57 6.46 0.99 -3.44
C ARG A 57 6.03 1.98 -4.50
N CYS A 58 5.42 1.50 -5.58
CA CYS A 58 4.86 2.35 -6.62
C CYS A 58 3.76 3.27 -6.07
N LEU A 59 2.82 2.74 -5.29
CA LEU A 59 1.76 3.53 -4.65
C LEU A 59 2.35 4.59 -3.72
N ALA A 60 3.38 4.24 -2.92
CA ALA A 60 4.06 5.19 -2.05
C ALA A 60 4.71 6.34 -2.83
N VAL A 61 5.39 6.04 -3.95
CA VAL A 61 5.99 7.05 -4.82
C VAL A 61 4.92 7.96 -5.44
N VAL A 62 3.82 7.38 -5.94
CA VAL A 62 2.70 8.14 -6.50
C VAL A 62 2.09 9.07 -5.44
N MET A 63 1.82 8.55 -4.25
CA MET A 63 1.27 9.36 -3.15
C MET A 63 2.22 10.48 -2.72
N ALA A 64 3.54 10.21 -2.70
CA ALA A 64 4.54 11.22 -2.39
C ALA A 64 4.56 12.35 -3.44
N ALA A 65 4.55 11.98 -4.73
CA ALA A 65 4.52 12.95 -5.82
C ALA A 65 3.24 13.81 -5.79
N VAL A 66 2.08 13.18 -5.61
CA VAL A 66 0.80 13.88 -5.49
C VAL A 66 0.80 14.82 -4.29
N LEU A 67 1.37 14.41 -3.16
CA LEU A 67 1.50 15.28 -1.98
C LEU A 67 2.35 16.51 -2.27
N VAL A 68 3.53 16.34 -2.87
CA VAL A 68 4.43 17.45 -3.23
C VAL A 68 3.73 18.44 -4.16
N VAL A 69 3.03 17.95 -5.19
CA VAL A 69 2.28 18.79 -6.12
C VAL A 69 1.15 19.55 -5.42
N SER A 70 0.40 18.89 -4.53
CA SER A 70 -0.67 19.54 -3.78
C SER A 70 -0.15 20.66 -2.88
N VAL A 71 0.97 20.42 -2.17
CA VAL A 71 1.59 21.44 -1.30
C VAL A 71 2.13 22.62 -2.11
N ALA A 72 2.82 22.35 -3.21
CA ALA A 72 3.33 23.40 -4.09
C ALA A 72 2.19 24.24 -4.66
N SER A 73 1.07 23.61 -5.02
CA SER A 73 -0.11 24.31 -5.55
C SER A 73 -0.80 25.17 -4.48
N GLU A 74 -0.92 24.67 -3.25
CA GLU A 74 -1.47 25.44 -2.11
C GLU A 74 -0.63 26.69 -1.83
N LEU A 75 0.70 26.56 -1.85
CA LEU A 75 1.64 27.67 -1.63
C LEU A 75 1.69 28.68 -2.78
N ALA A 76 1.67 28.21 -4.03
CA ALA A 76 1.83 29.07 -5.21
C ALA A 76 0.55 29.83 -5.58
N PHE A 77 -0.62 29.23 -5.35
CA PHE A 77 -1.90 29.73 -5.89
C PHE A 77 -2.94 30.08 -4.83
N GLY A 78 -2.71 29.79 -3.54
CA GLY A 78 -3.67 30.10 -2.48
C GLY A 78 -5.03 29.45 -2.72
N LEU A 79 -5.03 28.11 -2.84
CA LEU A 79 -6.19 27.35 -3.31
C LEU A 79 -7.46 27.60 -2.47
N PRO A 80 -8.64 27.72 -3.10
CA PRO A 80 -9.91 27.76 -2.39
C PRO A 80 -10.14 26.50 -1.55
N GLU A 81 -10.79 26.65 -0.39
CA GLU A 81 -11.01 25.56 0.56
C GLU A 81 -11.75 24.36 -0.06
N ALA A 82 -12.77 24.62 -0.88
CA ALA A 82 -13.51 23.57 -1.58
C ALA A 82 -12.61 22.73 -2.51
N LEU A 83 -11.63 23.37 -3.17
CA LEU A 83 -10.69 22.68 -4.04
C LEU A 83 -9.69 21.86 -3.24
N ALA A 84 -9.20 22.39 -2.12
CA ALA A 84 -8.33 21.67 -1.18
C ALA A 84 -9.02 20.41 -0.63
N LEU A 85 -10.32 20.48 -0.32
CA LEU A 85 -11.11 19.34 0.14
C LEU A 85 -11.24 18.27 -0.95
N MET A 86 -11.51 18.65 -2.20
CA MET A 86 -11.59 17.70 -3.32
C MET A 86 -10.26 16.99 -3.57
N ILE A 87 -9.14 17.70 -3.44
CA ILE A 87 -7.79 17.12 -3.55
C ILE A 87 -7.58 16.08 -2.45
N ALA A 88 -7.89 16.42 -1.19
CA ALA A 88 -7.74 15.51 -0.06
C ALA A 88 -8.63 14.26 -0.19
N ALA A 89 -9.89 14.43 -0.59
CA ALA A 89 -10.80 13.31 -0.84
C ALA A 89 -10.27 12.39 -1.96
N SER A 90 -9.77 12.98 -3.05
CA SER A 90 -9.20 12.24 -4.18
C SER A 90 -7.94 11.45 -3.77
N GLN A 91 -7.08 12.04 -2.94
CA GLN A 91 -5.92 11.35 -2.36
C GLN A 91 -6.33 10.17 -1.48
N ALA A 92 -7.37 10.34 -0.65
CA ALA A 92 -7.90 9.26 0.18
C ALA A 92 -8.46 8.10 -0.65
N VAL A 93 -9.24 8.40 -1.70
CA VAL A 93 -9.77 7.39 -2.63
C VAL A 93 -8.64 6.65 -3.34
N LEU A 94 -7.63 7.37 -3.83
CA LEU A 94 -6.47 6.76 -4.49
C LEU A 94 -5.70 5.83 -3.54
N PHE A 95 -5.49 6.26 -2.30
CA PHE A 95 -4.78 5.49 -1.29
C PHE A 95 -5.55 4.22 -0.91
N VAL A 96 -6.80 4.35 -0.48
CA VAL A 96 -7.64 3.23 -0.04
C VAL A 96 -7.92 2.28 -1.21
N GLY A 97 -8.30 2.81 -2.37
CA GLY A 97 -8.54 2.02 -3.57
C GLY A 97 -7.28 1.29 -4.04
N GLY A 98 -6.12 1.96 -3.99
CA GLY A 98 -4.83 1.36 -4.30
C GLY A 98 -4.49 0.20 -3.38
N ILE A 99 -4.60 0.36 -2.06
CA ILE A 99 -4.35 -0.71 -1.08
C ILE A 99 -5.30 -1.89 -1.30
N LEU A 100 -6.60 -1.63 -1.48
CA LEU A 100 -7.60 -2.69 -1.70
C LEU A 100 -7.30 -3.48 -2.98
N LEU A 101 -6.98 -2.79 -4.08
CA LEU A 101 -6.64 -3.43 -5.36
C LEU A 101 -5.37 -4.28 -5.24
N ILE A 102 -4.33 -3.74 -4.59
CA ILE A 102 -3.06 -4.44 -4.37
C ILE A 102 -3.31 -5.67 -3.48
N GLY A 103 -4.04 -5.52 -2.38
CA GLY A 103 -4.37 -6.63 -1.48
C GLY A 103 -5.19 -7.72 -2.17
N TRP A 104 -6.17 -7.34 -3.00
CA TRP A 104 -6.94 -8.30 -3.80
C TRP A 104 -6.08 -9.06 -4.80
N ARG A 105 -5.16 -8.38 -5.51
CA ARG A 105 -4.24 -9.04 -6.44
C ARG A 105 -3.24 -9.95 -5.72
N ALA A 106 -2.70 -9.52 -4.58
CA ALA A 106 -1.81 -10.35 -3.77
C ALA A 106 -2.52 -11.62 -3.26
N ASN A 107 -3.80 -11.52 -2.88
CA ASN A 107 -4.62 -12.68 -2.53
C ASN A 107 -4.81 -13.64 -3.72
N LYS A 108 -4.96 -13.12 -4.95
CA LYS A 108 -5.01 -13.96 -6.15
C LYS A 108 -3.69 -14.68 -6.42
N VAL A 109 -2.54 -14.02 -6.22
CA VAL A 109 -1.22 -14.66 -6.33
C VAL A 109 -1.09 -15.80 -5.31
N ALA A 110 -1.50 -15.57 -4.06
CA ALA A 110 -1.54 -16.62 -3.04
C ALA A 110 -2.45 -17.79 -3.45
N ALA A 111 -3.61 -17.50 -4.04
CA ALA A 111 -4.53 -18.54 -4.50
C ALA A 111 -3.92 -19.39 -5.62
N GLN A 112 -3.19 -18.80 -6.57
CA GLN A 112 -2.52 -19.50 -7.66
C GLN A 112 -1.45 -20.47 -7.16
N VAL A 113 -0.67 -20.09 -6.16
CA VAL A 113 0.36 -20.96 -5.55
C VAL A 113 -0.26 -22.17 -4.85
N ASN A 114 -1.45 -21.99 -4.26
CA ASN A 114 -2.17 -23.09 -3.59
C ASN A 114 -2.99 -23.97 -4.53
N GLN A 115 -3.08 -23.64 -5.82
CA GLN A 115 -3.71 -24.54 -6.78
C GLN A 115 -2.79 -25.76 -6.94
N PRO A 116 -3.33 -26.99 -6.85
CA PRO A 116 -2.54 -28.16 -7.19
C PRO A 116 -2.03 -27.96 -8.62
N ARG A 117 -0.70 -27.92 -8.81
CA ARG A 117 -0.12 -28.14 -10.13
C ARG A 117 -0.72 -29.46 -10.60
N ASN A 118 -1.56 -29.40 -11.63
CA ASN A 118 -2.40 -30.52 -12.06
C ASN A 118 -1.65 -31.86 -12.03
N ALA A 119 -2.29 -32.81 -11.33
CA ALA A 119 -2.35 -34.26 -11.54
C ALA A 119 -1.17 -34.95 -12.23
#